data_AF-A0A844IFH4-F1
#
_entry.id   AF-A0A844IFH4-F1
#
_cell.length_a   1.000
_cell.length_b   1.000
_cell.length_c   1.000
_cell.angle_alpha   90.00
_cell.angle_beta   90.00
_cell.angle_gamma   90.00
#
_symmetry.space_group_name_H-M   'P 1'
#
loop_
_entity.id
_entity.type
_entity.pdbx_description
1 polymer ?
#
loop_
_entity_poly.entity_id
_entity_poly.type
_entity_poly.pdbx_seq_one_letter_code
_entity_poly.pdbx_strand_id
1 'polypeptide(L)'
;MTNNDIVRKLNDIAEQFHIFECVPCAMALRQFLINQKIPGREINLFTGSTEDPFCNIYHEVLQQNISINGRHYAIAVEIDGQELIFDNIHTEGVSRVNWINNLYCVIQDLGGEFQITETEF
;
A
#
# COMPACT_ATOMS: atom_id res chain seq x y z
N MET A 1 -19.61 -3.28 13.88
CA MET A 1 -18.14 -3.29 14.07
C MET A 1 -17.74 -1.85 14.37
N THR A 2 -16.92 -1.60 15.39
CA THR A 2 -16.43 -0.24 15.68
C THR A 2 -15.25 0.11 14.77
N ASN A 3 -14.88 1.38 14.67
CA ASN A 3 -13.70 1.81 13.91
C ASN A 3 -12.41 1.16 14.42
N ASN A 4 -12.26 1.04 15.74
CA ASN A 4 -11.17 0.30 16.37
C ASN A 4 -11.16 -1.19 15.98
N ASP A 5 -12.33 -1.82 15.87
CA ASP A 5 -12.41 -3.22 15.43
C ASP A 5 -12.00 -3.38 13.96
N ILE A 6 -12.34 -2.43 13.10
CA ILE A 6 -11.95 -2.42 11.68
C ILE A 6 -10.43 -2.31 11.57
N VAL A 7 -9.83 -1.32 12.23
CA VAL A 7 -8.38 -1.10 12.21
C VAL A 7 -7.64 -2.34 12.72
N ARG A 8 -8.06 -2.90 13.86
CA ARG A 8 -7.46 -4.13 14.39
C ARG A 8 -7.56 -5.28 13.39
N LYS A 9 -8.70 -5.45 12.70
CA LYS A 9 -8.86 -6.53 11.72
C LYS A 9 -8.03 -6.33 10.46
N LEU A 10 -7.89 -5.09 9.98
CA LEU A 10 -7.00 -4.78 8.86
C LEU A 10 -5.54 -5.06 9.25
N ASN A 11 -5.13 -4.69 10.46
CA ASN A 11 -3.80 -5.00 10.99
C ASN A 11 -3.57 -6.51 11.06
N ASP A 12 -4.48 -7.27 11.71
CA ASP A 12 -4.42 -8.74 11.81
C ASP A 12 -4.27 -9.43 10.43
N ILE A 13 -4.86 -8.85 9.37
CA ILE A 13 -4.77 -9.36 8.00
C ILE A 13 -3.41 -8.99 7.40
N ALA A 14 -3.02 -7.72 7.48
CA ALA A 14 -1.80 -7.22 6.86
C ALA A 14 -0.52 -7.88 7.43
N GLU A 15 -0.49 -8.16 8.74
CA GLU A 15 0.63 -8.84 9.43
C GLU A 15 0.92 -10.25 8.90
N GLN A 16 0.01 -10.87 8.15
CA GLN A 16 0.20 -12.21 7.59
C GLN A 16 1.08 -12.21 6.33
N PHE A 17 1.38 -11.03 5.78
CA PHE A 17 2.08 -10.88 4.50
C PHE A 17 3.46 -10.27 4.71
N HIS A 18 4.44 -10.78 3.97
CA HIS A 18 5.83 -10.35 4.05
C HIS A 18 6.16 -9.38 2.92
N ILE A 19 7.40 -8.91 2.90
CA ILE A 19 7.94 -8.11 1.81
C ILE A 19 7.76 -8.87 0.49
N PHE A 20 7.42 -8.13 -0.59
CA PHE A 20 7.04 -8.64 -1.91
C PHE A 20 5.64 -9.30 -2.00
N GLU A 21 4.84 -9.30 -0.93
CA GLU A 21 3.48 -9.86 -0.91
C GLU A 21 2.38 -8.78 -0.90
N CYS A 22 2.63 -7.61 -1.50
CA CYS A 22 1.66 -6.50 -1.50
C CYS A 22 0.35 -6.83 -2.25
N VAL A 23 0.42 -7.59 -3.33
CA VAL A 23 -0.77 -8.01 -4.11
C VAL A 23 -1.71 -8.91 -3.29
N PRO A 24 -1.26 -10.07 -2.75
CA PRO A 24 -2.14 -10.90 -1.93
C PRO A 24 -2.60 -10.19 -0.65
N CYS A 25 -1.79 -9.30 -0.06
CA CYS A 25 -2.20 -8.45 1.05
C CYS A 25 -3.37 -7.52 0.68
N ALA A 26 -3.22 -6.74 -0.40
CA ALA A 26 -4.26 -5.84 -0.88
C ALA A 26 -5.57 -6.59 -1.20
N MET A 27 -5.46 -7.77 -1.83
CA MET A 27 -6.62 -8.63 -2.10
C MET A 27 -7.34 -9.07 -0.81
N ALA A 28 -6.60 -9.49 0.22
CA ALA A 28 -7.17 -9.94 1.48
C ALA A 28 -7.85 -8.79 2.25
N LEU A 29 -7.20 -7.63 2.33
CA LEU A 29 -7.73 -6.41 2.93
C LEU A 29 -9.01 -5.95 2.21
N ARG A 30 -8.97 -5.86 0.88
CA ARG A 30 -10.13 -5.52 0.05
C ARG A 30 -11.29 -6.49 0.26
N GLN A 31 -11.02 -7.80 0.25
CA GLN A 31 -12.06 -8.81 0.44
C GLN A 31 -12.73 -8.68 1.81
N PHE A 32 -11.96 -8.41 2.86
CA PHE A 32 -12.51 -8.14 4.18
C PHE A 32 -13.44 -6.92 4.17
N LEU A 33 -13.00 -5.78 3.62
CA LEU A 33 -13.80 -4.55 3.57
C LEU A 33 -15.09 -4.74 2.77
N ILE A 34 -15.03 -5.38 1.60
CA ILE A 34 -16.21 -5.71 0.78
C ILE A 34 -17.20 -6.57 1.58
N ASN A 35 -16.72 -7.60 2.30
CA ASN A 35 -17.57 -8.47 3.10
C ASN A 35 -18.24 -7.74 4.26
N GLN A 36 -17.56 -6.74 4.82
CA GLN A 36 -18.12 -5.87 5.86
C GLN A 36 -18.96 -4.71 5.30
N LYS A 37 -19.06 -4.58 3.96
CA LYS A 37 -19.71 -3.46 3.26
C LYS A 37 -19.12 -2.11 3.67
N ILE A 38 -17.80 -2.07 3.87
CA ILE A 38 -17.05 -0.86 4.16
C ILE A 38 -16.45 -0.37 2.84
N PRO A 39 -16.74 0.86 2.40
CA PRO A 39 -16.16 1.40 1.19
C PRO A 39 -14.65 1.57 1.35
N GLY A 40 -13.91 1.35 0.27
CA GLY A 40 -12.46 1.54 0.25
C GLY A 40 -11.94 1.78 -1.15
N ARG A 41 -10.64 2.04 -1.26
CA ARG A 41 -9.94 2.19 -2.53
C ARG A 41 -8.72 1.31 -2.57
N GLU A 42 -8.56 0.57 -3.65
CA GLU A 42 -7.31 -0.10 -3.97
C GLU A 42 -6.40 0.91 -4.67
N ILE A 43 -5.18 1.08 -4.14
CA ILE A 43 -4.15 1.95 -4.70
C ILE A 43 -3.10 1.06 -5.36
N ASN A 44 -2.82 1.34 -6.63
CA ASN A 44 -1.65 0.81 -7.32
C ASN A 44 -0.68 1.96 -7.60
N LEU A 45 0.53 1.82 -7.04
CA LEU A 45 1.67 2.69 -7.30
C LEU A 45 2.59 1.99 -8.31
N PHE A 46 2.95 2.70 -9.38
CA PHE A 46 3.81 2.20 -10.44
C PHE A 46 4.99 3.15 -10.68
N THR A 47 6.20 2.62 -10.82
CA THR A 47 7.40 3.44 -11.13
C THR A 47 7.40 3.97 -12.56
N GLY A 48 6.54 3.46 -13.45
CA GLY A 48 6.62 3.73 -14.89
C GLY A 48 7.52 2.75 -15.65
N SER A 49 8.18 1.80 -14.96
CA SER A 49 9.06 0.81 -15.58
C SER A 49 8.95 -0.57 -14.92
N THR A 50 9.15 -1.62 -15.71
CA THR A 50 9.32 -3.01 -15.24
C THR A 50 10.77 -3.48 -15.34
N GLU A 51 11.68 -2.63 -15.82
CA GLU A 51 13.09 -2.95 -16.05
C GLU A 51 13.97 -2.50 -14.89
N ASP A 52 14.92 -3.35 -14.50
CA ASP A 52 15.94 -3.02 -13.50
C ASP A 52 16.89 -1.92 -14.02
N PRO A 53 17.34 -0.96 -13.18
CA PRO A 53 16.98 -0.78 -11.76
C PRO A 53 15.70 0.06 -11.56
N PHE A 54 15.08 0.55 -12.63
CA PHE A 54 13.97 1.51 -12.59
C PHE A 54 12.64 0.92 -12.07
N CYS A 55 12.53 -0.40 -11.96
CA CYS A 55 11.40 -1.10 -11.38
C CYS A 55 11.50 -1.31 -9.86
N ASN A 56 12.66 -1.05 -9.26
CA ASN A 56 12.83 -1.27 -7.83
C ASN A 56 12.14 -0.16 -7.04
N ILE A 57 11.36 -0.55 -6.03
CA ILE A 57 10.81 0.36 -5.03
C ILE A 57 11.50 0.04 -3.72
N TYR A 58 12.26 1.00 -3.21
CA TYR A 58 12.99 0.93 -1.95
C TYR A 58 12.18 1.60 -0.84
N HIS A 59 12.19 1.02 0.35
CA HIS A 59 11.57 1.62 1.52
C HIS A 59 12.62 2.15 2.48
N GLU A 60 12.64 3.47 2.69
CA GLU A 60 13.70 4.18 3.41
C GLU A 60 13.88 3.70 4.85
N VAL A 61 12.78 3.46 5.57
CA VAL A 61 12.83 3.02 6.98
C VAL A 61 13.25 1.56 7.13
N LEU A 62 12.84 0.70 6.19
CA LEU A 62 13.14 -0.74 6.24
C LEU A 62 14.51 -1.06 5.61
N GLN A 63 15.09 -0.08 4.93
CA GLN A 63 16.36 -0.14 4.24
C GLN A 63 16.50 -1.31 3.26
N GLN A 64 15.41 -1.61 2.53
CA GLN A 64 15.39 -2.69 1.53
C GLN A 64 14.35 -2.45 0.44
N ASN A 65 14.51 -3.16 -0.68
CA ASN A 65 13.50 -3.19 -1.74
C ASN A 65 12.24 -3.91 -1.24
N ILE A 66 11.09 -3.32 -1.54
CA ILE A 66 9.76 -3.89 -1.27
C ILE A 66 9.06 -4.35 -2.56
N SER A 67 9.57 -3.90 -3.70
CA SER A 67 9.15 -4.33 -5.04
C SER A 67 10.35 -4.33 -5.99
N ILE A 68 10.33 -5.28 -6.93
CA ILE A 68 11.31 -5.44 -8.01
C ILE A 68 10.63 -5.52 -9.39
N ASN A 69 9.35 -5.17 -9.47
CA ASN A 69 8.55 -5.25 -10.70
C ASN A 69 7.88 -3.91 -11.05
N GLY A 70 8.25 -2.85 -10.35
CA GLY A 70 7.76 -1.50 -10.54
C GLY A 70 6.47 -1.21 -9.80
N ARG A 71 5.84 -2.18 -9.13
CA ARG A 71 4.49 -2.03 -8.57
C ARG A 71 4.43 -2.24 -7.07
N HIS A 72 3.60 -1.44 -6.40
CA HIS A 72 3.22 -1.64 -5.00
C HIS A 72 1.73 -1.39 -4.82
N TYR A 73 1.07 -2.22 -4.02
CA TYR A 73 -0.37 -2.19 -3.82
C TYR A 73 -0.70 -1.92 -2.35
N ALA A 74 -1.71 -1.11 -2.13
CA ALA A 74 -2.22 -0.78 -0.80
C ALA A 74 -3.74 -0.57 -0.82
N ILE A 75 -4.35 -0.58 0.36
CA ILE A 75 -5.78 -0.28 0.55
C ILE A 75 -5.93 1.01 1.36
N ALA A 76 -6.67 1.96 0.80
CA ALA A 76 -7.14 3.14 1.51
C ALA A 76 -8.54 2.93 2.06
N VAL A 77 -8.75 3.31 3.32
CA VAL A 77 -10.04 3.28 4.00
C VAL A 77 -10.21 4.54 4.84
N GLU A 78 -11.43 5.07 4.89
CA GLU A 78 -11.77 6.19 5.77
C GLU A 78 -12.23 5.66 7.13
N ILE A 79 -11.52 6.04 8.20
CA ILE A 79 -11.79 5.66 9.59
C ILE A 79 -11.80 6.93 10.43
N ASP A 80 -12.89 7.19 11.17
CA ASP A 80 -13.05 8.40 11.99
C ASP A 80 -12.81 9.72 11.22
N GLY A 81 -13.16 9.76 9.92
CA GLY A 81 -12.95 10.91 9.05
C GLY A 81 -11.49 11.11 8.60
N GLN A 82 -10.62 10.12 8.80
CA GLN A 82 -9.23 10.12 8.36
C GLN A 82 -8.99 9.00 7.35
N GLU A 83 -8.27 9.30 6.27
CA GLU A 83 -7.80 8.28 5.33
C GLU A 83 -6.58 7.57 5.91
N LEU A 84 -6.68 6.25 6.05
CA LEU A 84 -5.59 5.37 6.44
C LEU A 84 -5.24 4.42 5.28
N ILE A 85 -3.95 4.28 5.03
CA ILE A 85 -3.39 3.39 4.02
C ILE A 85 -2.80 2.16 4.69
N PHE A 86 -3.26 0.98 4.30
CA PHE A 86 -2.78 -0.32 4.78
C PHE A 86 -2.11 -1.10 3.64
N ASP A 87 -0.95 -1.67 3.91
CA ASP A 87 -0.28 -2.64 3.04
C ASP A 87 0.50 -3.66 3.89
N ASN A 88 1.26 -4.54 3.26
CA ASN A 88 2.06 -5.58 3.91
C ASN A 88 3.26 -5.05 4.72
N ILE A 89 3.56 -3.75 4.70
CA ILE A 89 4.68 -3.15 5.44
C ILE A 89 4.23 -2.05 6.43
N HIS A 90 3.06 -1.46 6.22
CA HIS A 90 2.37 -0.49 7.07
C HIS A 90 1.11 -1.13 7.67
N THR A 91 1.30 -2.18 8.46
CA THR A 91 0.19 -3.02 8.98
C THR A 91 -0.75 -2.26 9.92
N GLU A 92 -0.23 -1.28 10.66
CA GLU A 92 -1.00 -0.44 11.58
C GLU A 92 -1.80 0.67 10.88
N GLY A 93 -1.62 0.82 9.56
CA GLY A 93 -2.18 1.92 8.79
C GLY A 93 -1.35 3.19 8.94
N VAL A 94 -1.21 3.94 7.84
CA VAL A 94 -0.43 5.18 7.82
C VAL A 94 -1.13 6.24 6.99
N SER A 95 -0.84 7.52 7.21
CA SER A 95 -1.33 8.58 6.31
C SER A 95 -0.75 8.40 4.91
N ARG A 96 -1.51 8.79 3.89
CA ARG A 96 -1.06 8.76 2.48
C ARG A 96 0.27 9.48 2.26
N VAL A 97 0.47 10.62 2.91
CA VAL A 97 1.71 11.40 2.79
C VAL A 97 2.90 10.60 3.30
N ASN A 98 2.77 9.99 4.47
CA ASN A 98 3.84 9.16 5.04
C ASN A 98 4.05 7.87 4.23
N TRP A 99 2.98 7.28 3.69
CA TRP A 99 3.07 6.12 2.80
C TRP A 99 3.97 6.39 1.59
N ILE A 100 3.75 7.50 0.89
CA ILE A 100 4.54 7.86 -0.30
C ILE A 100 5.96 8.31 0.09
N ASN A 101 6.10 9.12 1.14
CA ASN A 101 7.39 9.69 1.52
C ASN A 101 8.41 8.67 2.03
N ASN A 102 7.96 7.46 2.40
CA ASN A 102 8.84 6.37 2.80
C ASN A 102 9.38 5.57 1.59
N LEU A 103 8.95 5.89 0.37
CA LEU A 103 9.29 5.16 -0.84
C LEU A 103 10.22 5.95 -1.75
N TYR A 104 11.19 5.25 -2.31
CA TYR A 104 12.12 5.76 -3.30
C TYR A 104 12.20 4.81 -4.49
N CYS A 105 12.34 5.35 -5.70
CA CYS A 105 12.78 4.62 -6.86
C CYS A 105 13.70 5.46 -7.74
N VAL A 106 14.61 4.80 -8.47
CA VAL A 106 15.67 5.44 -9.27
C VAL A 106 15.12 6.40 -10.34
N ILE A 107 13.88 6.20 -10.82
CA ILE A 107 13.29 7.10 -11.82
C ILE A 107 13.12 8.53 -11.30
N GLN A 108 13.02 8.71 -9.98
CA GLN A 108 12.87 10.02 -9.36
C GLN A 108 14.13 10.89 -9.53
N ASP A 109 15.31 10.28 -9.56
CA ASP A 109 16.58 10.98 -9.82
C ASP A 109 16.65 11.54 -11.25
N LEU A 110 15.87 10.97 -12.17
CA LEU A 110 15.74 11.42 -13.55
C LEU A 110 14.59 12.43 -13.74
N GLY A 111 13.95 12.87 -12.65
CA GLY A 111 12.80 13.77 -12.67
C GLY A 111 11.47 13.07 -12.96
N GLY A 112 11.41 11.74 -12.89
CA GLY A 112 10.16 10.98 -12.92
C GLY A 112 9.44 11.01 -11.57
N GLU A 113 8.19 10.56 -11.57
CA GLU A 113 7.36 10.44 -10.36
C GLU A 113 6.63 9.09 -10.36
N PHE A 114 6.24 8.63 -9.18
CA PHE A 114 5.34 7.49 -9.07
C PHE A 114 4.00 7.79 -9.75
N GLN A 115 3.55 6.84 -10.58
CA GLN A 115 2.23 6.87 -11.18
C GLN A 115 1.26 6.16 -10.26
N ILE A 116 0.25 6.88 -9.76
CA ILE A 116 -0.74 6.35 -8.81
C ILE A 116 -2.08 6.22 -9.51
N THR A 117 -2.69 5.04 -9.41
CA THR A 117 -4.05 4.75 -9.88
C THR A 117 -4.88 4.20 -8.73
N GLU A 118 -6.15 4.59 -8.65
CA GLU A 118 -7.06 4.18 -7.59
C GLU A 118 -8.33 3.56 -8.17
N THR A 119 -8.87 2.56 -7.48
CA THR A 119 -10.15 1.94 -7.84
C THR A 119 -11.01 1.76 -6.59
N GLU A 120 -12.17 2.41 -6.59
CA GLU A 120 -13.20 2.25 -5.55
C GLU A 120 -13.85 0.87 -5.61
N PHE A 121 -14.29 0.37 -4.45
CA PHE A 121 -15.05 -0.88 -4.33
C PHE A 121 -16.07 -0.84 -3.19
#